data_AF-A0A2V9HJZ2-F1
#
_entry.id   AF-A0A2V9HJZ2-F1
#
_cell.length_a   1.000
_cell.length_b   1.000
_cell.length_c   1.000
_cell.angle_alpha   90.00
_cell.angle_beta   90.00
_cell.angle_gamma   90.00
#
_symmetry.space_group_name_H-M   'P 1'
#
loop_
_entity.id
_entity.type
_entity.pdbx_description
1 polymer ?
#
loop_
_entity_poly.entity_id
_entity_poly.type
_entity_poly.pdbx_seq_one_letter_code
_entity_poly.pdbx_strand_id
1 'polypeptide(L)'
;MKVRLPVRETILNRRTYEAPAEGRSGKLRLDFNENTAGCSPAVRRALAKLTTKQLAMYPEYQAPTERMARYFGIRPEELLLTNGGDDALRVFFDTFVESGGRILICQPT
;
A
#
# COMPACT_ATOMS: atom_id res chain seq x y z
N MET A 1 -2.65 -19.95 32.60
CA MET A 1 -3.86 -19.13 32.38
C MET A 1 -3.92 -18.76 30.90
N LYS A 2 -4.97 -19.14 30.15
CA LYS A 2 -5.11 -18.68 28.75
C LYS A 2 -5.68 -17.26 28.75
N VAL A 3 -4.94 -16.29 28.24
CA VAL A 3 -5.41 -14.91 28.09
C VAL A 3 -6.49 -14.89 27.01
N ARG A 4 -7.70 -14.43 27.37
CA ARG A 4 -8.77 -14.14 26.41
C ARG A 4 -8.71 -12.65 26.09
N LEU A 5 -8.25 -12.31 24.89
CA LEU A 5 -8.29 -10.94 24.39
C LEU A 5 -9.70 -10.64 23.84
N PRO A 6 -10.26 -9.45 24.12
CA PRO A 6 -11.58 -9.06 23.63
C PRO A 6 -11.52 -8.66 22.14
N VAL A 7 -11.31 -9.63 21.26
CA VAL A 7 -11.30 -9.42 19.81
C VAL A 7 -12.73 -9.16 19.33
N ARG A 8 -12.92 -8.12 18.51
CA ARG A 8 -14.22 -7.77 17.91
C ARG A 8 -14.80 -8.95 17.13
N GLU A 9 -16.09 -9.21 17.29
CA GLU A 9 -16.78 -10.31 16.60
C GLU A 9 -16.67 -10.22 15.07
N THR A 10 -16.76 -9.01 14.51
CA THR A 10 -16.57 -8.77 13.07
C THR A 10 -15.19 -9.21 12.56
N ILE A 11 -14.16 -9.20 13.41
CA ILE A 11 -12.81 -9.65 13.07
C ILE A 11 -12.70 -11.17 13.14
N LEU A 12 -13.41 -11.80 14.09
CA LEU A 12 -13.45 -13.26 14.22
C LEU A 12 -14.21 -13.92 13.07
N ASN A 13 -15.25 -13.27 12.57
CA ASN A 13 -16.16 -13.85 11.56
C ASN A 13 -15.83 -13.46 10.11
N ARG A 14 -14.80 -12.65 9.87
CA ARG A 14 -14.41 -12.25 8.50
C ARG A 14 -13.67 -13.37 7.78
N ARG A 15 -13.83 -13.46 6.45
CA ARG A 15 -12.88 -14.19 5.61
C ARG A 15 -11.63 -13.34 5.41
N THR A 16 -10.46 -13.93 5.63
CA THR A 16 -9.17 -13.26 5.39
C THR A 16 -8.78 -13.36 3.93
N TYR A 17 -7.98 -12.39 3.47
CA TYR A 17 -7.31 -12.46 2.18
C TYR A 17 -6.44 -13.72 2.09
N GLU A 18 -6.48 -14.40 0.95
CA GLU A 18 -5.66 -15.56 0.64
C GLU A 18 -4.39 -15.08 -0.05
N ALA A 19 -3.26 -15.21 0.65
CA ALA A 19 -1.98 -14.75 0.14
C ALA A 19 -1.51 -15.59 -1.06
N PRO A 20 -0.64 -15.01 -1.94
CA PRO A 20 -0.01 -15.74 -3.02
C PRO A 20 0.71 -17.02 -2.54
N ALA A 21 0.71 -18.05 -3.38
CA ALA A 21 1.51 -19.25 -3.12
C ALA A 21 3.01 -18.91 -3.05
N GLU A 22 3.72 -19.52 -2.10
CA GLU A 22 5.17 -19.36 -1.97
C GLU A 22 5.95 -20.19 -3.02
N GLY A 23 7.29 -20.12 -3.01
CA GLY A 23 8.13 -20.94 -3.90
C GLY A 23 8.10 -20.52 -5.37
N ARG A 24 7.74 -19.26 -5.63
CA ARG A 24 7.68 -18.64 -6.97
C ARG A 24 9.01 -18.00 -7.40
N SER A 25 10.00 -17.96 -6.51
CA SER A 25 11.35 -17.46 -6.83
C SER A 25 12.00 -18.29 -7.95
N GLY A 26 12.61 -17.62 -8.92
CA GLY A 26 13.26 -18.26 -10.07
C GLY A 26 12.31 -18.79 -11.16
N LYS A 27 10.98 -18.60 -11.01
CA LYS A 27 9.97 -18.99 -12.01
C LYS A 27 9.49 -17.79 -12.81
N LEU A 28 8.87 -18.07 -13.96
CA LEU A 28 8.09 -17.06 -14.69
C LEU A 28 6.79 -16.80 -13.92
N ARG A 29 6.53 -15.53 -13.59
CA ARG A 29 5.40 -15.09 -12.75
C ARG A 29 4.40 -14.33 -13.61
N LEU A 30 3.19 -14.89 -13.79
CA LEU A 30 2.13 -14.33 -14.66
C LEU A 30 0.75 -14.32 -13.96
N ASP A 31 0.75 -14.39 -12.64
CA ASP A 31 -0.41 -14.71 -11.79
C ASP A 31 -0.83 -13.58 -10.83
N PHE A 32 0.05 -12.59 -10.56
CA PHE A 32 -0.22 -11.49 -9.61
C PHE A 32 0.05 -10.09 -10.19
N ASN A 33 0.02 -9.93 -11.52
CA ASN A 33 0.21 -8.65 -12.22
C ASN A 33 1.54 -7.92 -11.87
N GLU A 34 2.57 -8.69 -11.53
CA GLU A 34 3.88 -8.14 -11.18
C GLU A 34 4.66 -7.73 -12.45
N ASN A 35 5.40 -6.63 -12.37
CA ASN A 35 6.34 -6.25 -13.43
C ASN A 35 7.53 -7.23 -13.46
N THR A 36 7.67 -8.00 -14.54
CA THR A 36 8.73 -9.00 -14.73
C THR A 36 10.09 -8.42 -15.10
N ALA A 37 10.17 -7.16 -15.55
CA ALA A 37 11.41 -6.48 -15.89
C ALA A 37 12.08 -5.80 -14.66
N GLY A 38 11.35 -5.66 -13.56
CA GLY A 38 11.82 -4.96 -12.37
C GLY A 38 11.73 -3.44 -12.47
N CYS A 39 12.41 -2.73 -11.56
CA CYS A 39 12.37 -1.27 -11.48
C CYS A 39 13.36 -0.58 -12.44
N SER A 40 13.13 0.71 -12.72
CA SER A 40 14.03 1.54 -13.52
C SER A 40 15.47 1.56 -12.96
N PRO A 41 16.52 1.62 -13.81
CA PRO A 41 17.90 1.81 -13.36
C PRO A 41 18.11 3.03 -12.45
N ALA A 42 17.28 4.07 -12.60
CA ALA A 42 17.33 5.25 -11.73
C ALA A 42 16.95 4.93 -10.28
N VAL A 43 15.97 4.03 -10.07
CA VAL A 43 15.57 3.57 -8.74
C VAL A 43 16.72 2.81 -8.09
N ARG A 44 17.35 1.88 -8.82
CA ARG A 44 18.52 1.14 -8.31
C ARG A 44 19.64 2.08 -7.87
N ARG A 45 19.95 3.10 -8.69
CA ARG A 45 20.96 4.11 -8.35
C ARG A 45 20.57 4.96 -7.14
N ALA A 46 19.29 5.29 -6.97
CA ALA A 46 18.81 6.05 -5.82
C ALA A 46 18.92 5.23 -4.52
N LEU A 47 18.49 3.97 -4.55
CA LEU A 47 18.60 3.05 -3.41
C LEU A 47 20.05 2.84 -3.00
N ALA A 48 20.96 2.65 -3.96
CA ALA A 48 22.39 2.50 -3.69
C ALA A 48 23.06 3.74 -3.07
N LYS A 49 22.42 4.93 -3.15
CA LYS A 49 22.93 6.19 -2.58
C LYS A 49 22.37 6.51 -1.19
N LEU A 50 21.45 5.70 -0.67
CA LEU A 50 20.88 5.93 0.66
C LEU A 50 21.96 5.83 1.72
N THR A 51 22.03 6.84 2.59
CA THR A 51 22.98 6.89 3.70
C THR A 51 22.38 6.30 4.98
N THR A 52 23.22 5.84 5.90
CA THR A 52 22.80 5.38 7.23
C THR A 52 22.04 6.47 7.99
N LYS A 53 22.45 7.73 7.84
CA LYS A 53 21.76 8.89 8.44
C LYS A 53 20.34 9.05 7.90
N GLN A 54 20.14 8.91 6.58
CA GLN A 54 18.81 8.97 5.98
C GLN A 54 17.91 7.80 6.42
N LEU A 55 18.48 6.60 6.60
CA LEU A 55 17.74 5.46 7.13
C LEU A 55 17.37 5.60 8.62
N ALA A 56 18.15 6.38 9.37
CA ALA A 56 17.97 6.60 10.80
C ALA A 56 17.10 7.84 11.13
N MET A 57 16.46 8.45 10.13
CA MET A 57 15.58 9.60 10.31
C MET A 57 14.21 9.36 9.68
N TYR A 58 13.21 10.12 10.14
CA TYR A 58 11.94 10.19 9.43
C TYR A 58 12.12 10.81 8.04
N PRO A 59 11.37 10.35 7.03
CA PRO A 59 11.49 10.89 5.67
C PRO A 59 10.92 12.30 5.56
N GLU A 60 11.37 13.03 4.55
CA GLU A 60 10.79 14.30 4.14
C GLU A 60 9.76 14.09 3.02
N TYR A 61 8.63 14.80 3.10
CA TYR A 61 7.48 14.54 2.22
C TYR A 61 7.21 15.66 1.21
N GLN A 62 7.57 16.91 1.50
CA GLN A 62 7.16 18.05 0.70
C GLN A 62 7.69 17.97 -0.75
N ALA A 63 9.01 17.86 -0.91
CA ALA A 63 9.64 17.80 -2.24
C ALA A 63 9.13 16.63 -3.12
N PRO A 64 9.00 15.38 -2.63
CA PRO A 64 8.44 14.30 -3.44
C PRO A 64 6.96 14.52 -3.78
N THR A 65 6.14 15.05 -2.85
CA THR A 65 4.73 15.37 -3.11
C THR A 65 4.59 16.43 -4.21
N GLU A 66 5.32 17.55 -4.12
CA GLU A 66 5.29 18.59 -5.15
C GLU A 66 5.75 18.07 -6.53
N ARG A 67 6.78 17.23 -6.55
CA ARG A 67 7.28 16.61 -7.79
C ARG A 67 6.22 15.70 -8.41
N MET A 68 5.53 14.91 -7.60
CA MET A 68 4.51 13.98 -8.07
C MET A 68 3.24 14.71 -8.54
N ALA A 69 2.81 15.73 -7.80
CA ALA A 69 1.69 16.59 -8.18
C ALA A 69 1.94 17.25 -9.55
N ARG A 70 3.13 17.79 -9.79
CA ARG A 70 3.54 18.33 -11.10
C ARG A 70 3.50 17.28 -12.21
N TYR A 71 3.93 16.05 -11.93
CA TYR A 71 3.90 14.96 -12.92
C TYR A 71 2.46 14.62 -13.35
N PHE A 72 1.52 14.62 -12.40
CA PHE A 72 0.10 14.34 -12.67
C PHE A 72 -0.70 15.57 -13.12
N GLY A 73 -0.13 16.77 -13.07
CA GLY A 73 -0.82 18.02 -13.43
C GLY A 73 -1.88 18.47 -12.42
N ILE A 74 -1.70 18.14 -11.14
CA ILE A 74 -2.59 18.50 -10.03
C ILE A 74 -1.89 19.38 -9.00
N ARG A 75 -2.64 19.97 -8.08
CA ARG A 75 -2.07 20.70 -6.95
C ARG A 75 -1.57 19.74 -5.87
N PRO A 76 -0.53 20.08 -5.09
CA PRO A 76 -0.04 19.22 -4.01
C PRO A 76 -1.12 18.82 -3.00
N GLU A 77 -2.09 19.70 -2.73
CA GLU A 77 -3.20 19.47 -1.79
C GLU A 77 -4.24 18.48 -2.32
N GLU A 78 -4.20 18.16 -3.62
CA GLU A 78 -5.05 17.17 -4.27
C GLU A 78 -4.40 15.78 -4.30
N LEU A 79 -3.21 15.63 -3.71
CA LEU A 79 -2.44 14.39 -3.70
C LEU A 79 -2.21 13.89 -2.28
N LEU A 80 -2.61 12.65 -2.00
CA LEU A 80 -2.24 11.91 -0.81
C LEU A 80 -1.29 10.77 -1.17
N LEU A 81 -0.10 10.75 -0.58
CA LEU A 81 0.84 9.64 -0.71
C LEU A 81 0.55 8.58 0.37
N THR A 82 0.35 7.34 -0.04
CA THR A 82 0.07 6.20 0.85
C THR A 82 1.04 5.04 0.60
N ASN A 83 1.14 4.10 1.53
CA ASN A 83 1.98 2.91 1.36
C ASN A 83 1.27 1.84 0.51
N GLY A 84 1.10 2.15 -0.79
CA GLY A 84 0.35 1.31 -1.73
C GLY A 84 -1.15 1.58 -1.72
N GLY A 85 -1.87 0.88 -2.61
CA GLY A 85 -3.31 1.07 -2.83
C GLY A 85 -4.18 0.63 -1.65
N ASP A 86 -3.81 -0.44 -0.95
CA ASP A 86 -4.57 -0.94 0.20
C ASP A 86 -4.61 0.07 1.35
N ASP A 87 -3.55 0.84 1.53
CA ASP A 87 -3.48 1.88 2.54
C ASP A 87 -4.34 3.09 2.15
N ALA A 88 -4.38 3.44 0.86
CA ALA A 88 -5.32 4.44 0.35
C ALA A 88 -6.79 4.02 0.52
N LEU A 89 -7.11 2.75 0.23
CA LEU A 89 -8.44 2.21 0.47
C LEU A 89 -8.78 2.24 1.96
N ARG A 90 -7.86 1.86 2.84
CA ARG A 90 -8.07 1.96 4.30
C ARG A 90 -8.40 3.39 4.72
N VAL A 91 -7.61 4.38 4.30
CA VAL A 91 -7.89 5.80 4.60
C VAL A 91 -9.29 6.20 4.11
N PHE A 92 -9.68 5.78 2.90
CA PHE A 92 -11.02 6.04 2.39
C PHE A 92 -12.11 5.44 3.29
N PHE A 93 -11.99 4.17 3.66
CA PHE A 93 -12.96 3.49 4.53
C PHE A 93 -13.03 4.12 5.93
N ASP A 94 -11.88 4.39 6.54
CA ASP A 94 -11.80 5.01 7.87
C ASP A 94 -12.35 6.45 7.89
N THR A 95 -12.34 7.14 6.74
CA THR A 95 -12.85 8.51 6.61
C THR A 95 -14.34 8.58 6.33
N PHE A 96 -14.88 7.67 5.52
CA PHE A 96 -16.24 7.81 4.96
C PHE A 96 -17.22 6.70 5.34
N VAL A 97 -16.77 5.60 5.95
CA VAL A 97 -17.62 4.42 6.16
C VAL A 97 -17.77 4.10 7.65
N GLU A 98 -18.98 4.26 8.14
CA GLU A 98 -19.35 3.93 9.52
C GLU A 98 -19.77 2.46 9.70
N SER A 99 -19.74 1.99 10.95
CA SER A 99 -20.26 0.66 11.29
C SER A 99 -21.74 0.53 10.93
N GLY A 100 -22.09 -0.52 10.16
CA GLY A 100 -23.44 -0.70 9.63
C GLY A 100 -23.72 0.08 8.34
N GLY A 101 -22.75 0.89 7.88
CA GLY A 101 -22.77 1.52 6.57
C GLY A 101 -22.73 0.50 5.43
N ARG A 102 -23.02 0.98 4.21
CA ARG A 102 -23.04 0.16 2.99
C ARG A 102 -22.11 0.76 1.95
N ILE A 103 -21.41 -0.10 1.22
CA ILE A 103 -20.61 0.25 0.05
C ILE A 103 -21.15 -0.48 -1.18
N LEU A 104 -20.89 0.07 -2.36
CA LEU A 104 -21.18 -0.58 -3.63
C LEU A 104 -19.87 -0.84 -4.37
N ILE A 105 -19.68 -2.08 -4.81
CA ILE A 105 -18.59 -2.49 -5.70
C ILE A 105 -19.18 -3.27 -6.87
N CYS A 106 -18.58 -3.19 -8.05
CA CYS A 106 -18.93 -4.06 -9.17
C CYS A 106 -18.38 -5.47 -8.94
N GLN A 107 -18.94 -6.49 -9.59
CA GLN A 107 -18.38 -7.85 -9.56
C GLN A 107 -18.41 -8.47 -10.97
N PRO A 108 -17.27 -8.99 -11.49
CA PRO A 108 -15.95 -9.02 -10.87
C PRO A 108 -15.20 -7.66 -10.93
N THR A 109 -14.31 -7.41 -9.96
CA THR A 109 -13.32 -6.31 -9.94
C THR A 109 -11.96 -6.85 -9.55
#